data_AF-A0AAU5PRA8-F1
#
_entry.id   AF-A0AAU5PRA8-F1
#
_cell.length_a   1.000
_cell.length_b   1.000
_cell.length_c   1.000
_cell.angle_alpha   90.00
_cell.angle_beta   90.00
_cell.angle_gamma   90.00
#
_symmetry.space_group_name_H-M   'P 1'
#
loop_
_entity.id
_entity.type
_entity.pdbx_description
1 polymer ?
#
loop_
_entity_poly.entity_id
_entity_poly.type
_entity_poly.pdbx_seq_one_letter_code
_entity_poly.pdbx_strand_id
1 'polypeptide(L)'
;MSKPDELLVDIAATVESGQSNQMSMTVVAGGVVLTGRLAPEALWRQRVSEVLTDSARLGEFSGVFSPSERADGPPTHLHFHLARILQGTVGIPETGGMYRVALEDVSAWTVGDFSYFDH
;
A
#
# COMPACT_ATOMS: atom_id res chain seq x y z
N MET A 1 6.07 1.16 22.35
CA MET A 1 6.14 1.25 20.88
C MET A 1 6.69 -0.07 20.40
N SER A 2 5.92 -0.81 19.60
CA SER A 2 6.45 -1.96 18.86
C SER A 2 7.52 -1.42 17.92
N LYS A 3 8.70 -2.03 17.92
CA LYS A 3 9.67 -1.74 16.87
C LYS A 3 9.10 -2.31 15.57
N PRO A 4 9.17 -1.58 14.44
CA PRO A 4 8.86 -2.15 13.13
C PRO A 4 9.68 -3.42 12.93
N ASP A 5 9.06 -4.44 12.34
CA ASP A 5 9.75 -5.66 11.93
C ASP A 5 10.86 -5.29 10.93
N GLU A 6 12.12 -5.53 11.31
CA GLU A 6 13.29 -5.18 10.49
C GLU A 6 13.24 -5.86 9.12
N LEU A 7 12.71 -7.09 9.04
CA LEU A 7 12.55 -7.80 7.77
C LEU A 7 11.50 -7.10 6.88
N LEU A 8 10.42 -6.59 7.47
CA LEU A 8 9.39 -5.87 6.73
C LEU A 8 9.90 -4.51 6.23
N VAL A 9 10.75 -3.84 7.03
CA VAL A 9 11.44 -2.61 6.63
C VAL A 9 12.36 -2.88 5.45
N ASP A 10 13.13 -3.97 5.45
CA ASP A 10 14.02 -4.35 4.35
C ASP A 10 13.25 -4.68 3.06
N ILE A 11 12.10 -5.35 3.18
CA ILE A 11 11.20 -5.58 2.04
C ILE A 11 10.70 -4.25 1.48
N ALA A 12 10.22 -3.34 2.33
CA ALA A 12 9.78 -2.02 1.89
C ALA A 12 10.92 -1.26 1.20
N ALA A 13 12.13 -1.31 1.77
CA ALA A 13 13.29 -0.62 1.20
C ALA A 13 13.67 -1.20 -0.17
N THR A 14 13.54 -2.52 -0.34
CA THR A 14 13.76 -3.22 -1.60
C THR A 14 12.74 -2.81 -2.65
N VAL A 15 11.45 -2.73 -2.28
CA VAL A 15 10.40 -2.25 -3.19
C VAL A 15 10.68 -0.82 -3.63
N GLU A 16 10.98 0.08 -2.70
CA GLU A 16 11.29 1.48 -2.99
C GLU A 16 12.57 1.67 -3.83
N SER A 17 13.46 0.68 -3.90
CA SER A 17 14.63 0.70 -4.79
C SER A 17 14.30 0.38 -6.26
N GLY A 18 13.03 0.05 -6.56
CA GLY A 18 12.56 -0.21 -7.92
C GLY A 18 12.89 -1.60 -8.46
N GLN A 19 13.37 -2.51 -7.61
CA GLN A 19 13.77 -3.87 -8.01
C GLN A 19 12.58 -4.79 -8.34
N SER A 20 11.38 -4.53 -7.79
CA SER A 20 10.15 -5.27 -8.13
C SER A 20 8.90 -4.55 -7.62
N ASN A 21 7.84 -4.58 -8.42
CA ASN A 21 6.47 -4.12 -8.12
C ASN A 21 5.44 -5.26 -8.25
N GLN A 22 5.91 -6.51 -8.24
CA GLN A 22 5.07 -7.70 -8.41
C GLN A 22 4.79 -8.44 -7.10
N MET A 23 5.37 -8.00 -5.98
CA MET A 23 5.20 -8.68 -4.71
C MET A 23 3.79 -8.46 -4.19
N SER A 24 2.98 -9.53 -4.22
CA SER A 24 1.72 -9.56 -3.47
C SER A 24 2.04 -9.82 -2.00
N MET A 25 1.39 -9.07 -1.12
CA MET A 25 1.56 -9.20 0.31
C MET A 25 0.21 -9.02 0.99
N THR A 26 -0.02 -9.79 2.04
CA THR A 26 -1.12 -9.60 2.97
C THR A 26 -0.58 -9.11 4.30
N VAL A 27 -1.20 -8.07 4.86
CA VAL A 27 -0.85 -7.47 6.15
C VAL A 27 -2.06 -7.45 7.06
N VAL A 28 -1.80 -7.55 8.36
CA VAL A 28 -2.77 -7.29 9.42
C VAL A 28 -2.35 -6.00 10.11
N ALA A 29 -3.19 -4.97 10.02
CA ALA A 29 -2.95 -3.67 10.64
C ALA A 29 -4.24 -3.14 11.26
N GLY A 30 -4.20 -2.74 12.53
CA GLY A 30 -5.39 -2.20 13.22
C GLY A 30 -6.60 -3.15 13.24
N GLY A 31 -6.39 -4.47 13.22
CA GLY A 31 -7.47 -5.47 13.16
C GLY A 31 -8.07 -5.70 11.76
N VAL A 32 -7.49 -5.09 10.72
CA VAL A 32 -7.90 -5.24 9.31
C VAL A 32 -6.90 -6.12 8.58
N VAL A 33 -7.39 -7.07 7.78
CA VAL A 33 -6.57 -7.88 6.87
C VAL A 33 -6.63 -7.27 5.47
N LEU A 34 -5.50 -6.75 4.99
CA LEU A 34 -5.36 -6.13 3.68
C LEU A 34 -4.45 -6.98 2.80
N THR A 35 -4.89 -7.37 1.60
CA THR A 35 -4.03 -7.97 0.56
C THR A 35 -3.92 -7.03 -0.64
N GLY A 36 -2.76 -7.00 -1.28
CA GLY A 36 -2.55 -6.25 -2.52
C GLY A 36 -1.11 -6.38 -3.01
N ARG A 37 -0.77 -5.61 -4.04
CA ARG A 37 0.59 -5.56 -4.56
C ARG A 37 1.34 -4.35 -4.02
N LEU A 38 2.58 -4.56 -3.58
CA LEU A 38 3.45 -3.48 -3.14
C LEU A 38 3.98 -2.69 -4.34
N ALA A 39 4.01 -1.37 -4.22
CA ALA A 39 4.59 -0.46 -5.19
C ALA A 39 5.52 0.55 -4.49
N PRO A 40 6.52 1.11 -5.21
CA PRO A 40 7.25 2.27 -4.72
C PRO A 40 6.30 3.45 -4.48
N GLU A 41 6.61 4.28 -3.48
CA GLU A 41 5.81 5.46 -3.12
C GLU A 41 5.60 6.38 -4.33
N ALA A 42 6.65 6.64 -5.10
CA ALA A 42 6.57 7.50 -6.28
C ALA A 42 5.54 6.99 -7.31
N LEU A 43 5.53 5.68 -7.56
CA LEU A 43 4.57 5.06 -8.48
C LEU A 43 3.16 5.05 -7.88
N TRP A 44 3.04 4.76 -6.58
CA TRP A 44 1.76 4.81 -5.87
C TRP A 44 1.13 6.20 -5.94
N ARG A 45 1.92 7.26 -5.66
CA ARG A 45 1.49 8.66 -5.73
C ARG A 45 1.10 9.04 -7.16
N GLN A 46 1.88 8.63 -8.16
CA GLN A 46 1.52 8.84 -9.57
C GLN A 46 0.13 8.25 -9.90
N ARG A 47 -0.14 7.01 -9.51
CA ARG A 47 -1.43 6.36 -9.78
C ARG A 47 -2.60 7.03 -9.06
N VAL A 48 -2.39 7.50 -7.83
CA VAL A 48 -3.40 8.29 -7.11
C VAL A 48 -3.65 9.63 -7.84
N SER A 49 -2.60 10.29 -8.30
CA SER A 49 -2.69 11.55 -9.06
C SER A 49 -3.50 11.38 -10.35
N GLU A 50 -3.26 10.30 -11.10
CA GLU A 50 -3.99 9.95 -12.32
C GLU A 50 -5.50 9.81 -12.05
N VAL A 51 -5.88 9.05 -11.02
CA VAL A 51 -7.29 8.87 -10.64
C VAL A 51 -7.95 10.19 -10.22
N LEU A 52 -7.23 11.05 -9.51
CA LEU A 52 -7.75 12.34 -9.06
C LEU A 52 -7.91 13.34 -10.21
N THR A 53 -7.01 13.32 -11.19
CA THR A 53 -7.00 14.25 -12.33
C THR A 53 -8.29 14.17 -13.14
N ASP A 54 -8.82 12.95 -13.33
CA ASP A 54 -10.05 12.73 -14.10
C ASP A 54 -11.34 13.09 -13.32
N SER A 55 -11.21 13.48 -12.04
CA SER A 55 -12.35 13.81 -11.19
C SER A 55 -12.76 15.28 -11.32
N ALA A 56 -14.01 15.51 -11.73
CA ALA A 56 -14.61 16.85 -11.80
C ALA A 56 -14.66 17.60 -10.45
N ARG A 57 -14.50 16.90 -9.32
CA ARG A 57 -14.53 17.49 -7.98
C ARG A 57 -13.20 17.43 -7.25
N LEU A 58 -12.31 16.50 -7.62
CA LEU A 58 -11.09 16.22 -6.86
C LEU A 58 -9.81 16.53 -7.64
N GLY A 59 -9.92 17.00 -8.89
CA GLY A 59 -8.77 17.33 -9.74
C GLY A 59 -7.76 18.29 -9.10
N GLU A 60 -8.20 19.23 -8.26
CA GLU A 60 -7.31 20.17 -7.57
C GLU A 60 -6.29 19.49 -6.63
N PHE A 61 -6.58 18.28 -6.16
CA PHE A 61 -5.70 17.52 -5.26
C PHE A 61 -4.65 16.69 -6.01
N SER A 62 -4.77 16.51 -7.33
CA SER A 62 -3.87 15.62 -8.08
C SER A 62 -2.40 16.05 -7.96
N GLY A 63 -2.15 17.36 -7.95
CA GLY A 63 -0.82 17.94 -7.80
C GLY A 63 -0.13 17.64 -6.47
N VAL A 64 -0.91 17.36 -5.41
CA VAL A 64 -0.36 16.93 -4.10
C VAL A 64 0.35 15.59 -4.22
N PHE A 65 -0.10 14.73 -5.14
CA PHE A 65 0.44 13.40 -5.39
C PHE A 65 1.44 13.36 -6.56
N SER A 66 1.86 14.51 -7.10
CA SER A 66 2.92 14.57 -8.11
C SER A 66 4.21 13.94 -7.56
N PRO A 67 4.86 12.98 -8.26
CA PRO A 67 6.04 12.28 -7.77
C PRO A 67 7.07 13.24 -7.17
N SER A 68 7.45 13.02 -5.91
CA SER A 68 8.50 13.76 -5.24
C SER A 68 9.73 12.87 -5.06
N GLU A 69 10.89 13.49 -4.85
CA GLU A 69 12.09 12.75 -4.46
C GLU A 69 11.79 11.96 -3.17
N ARG A 70 12.34 10.74 -3.10
CA ARG A 70 12.21 9.90 -1.91
C ARG A 70 12.88 10.61 -0.75
N ALA A 71 12.19 10.69 0.38
CA ALA A 71 12.78 11.22 1.61
C ALA A 71 13.97 10.35 2.05
N ASP A 72 15.05 10.99 2.50
CA ASP A 72 16.20 10.29 3.06
C ASP A 72 15.79 9.48 4.29
N GLY A 73 16.13 8.18 4.29
CA GLY A 73 15.89 7.27 5.43
C GLY A 73 15.16 5.97 5.08
N PRO A 74 14.92 5.11 6.11
CA PRO A 74 14.16 3.89 5.94
C PRO A 74 12.70 4.22 5.60
N PRO A 75 12.01 3.39 4.79
CA PRO A 75 10.59 3.55 4.55
C PRO A 75 9.81 3.49 5.86
N THR A 76 8.74 4.28 5.93
CA THR A 76 7.82 4.30 7.09
C THR A 76 6.48 3.66 6.76
N HIS A 77 6.18 3.47 5.48
CA HIS A 77 4.89 2.98 5.01
C HIS A 77 5.06 1.93 3.91
N LEU A 78 4.10 1.02 3.85
CA LEU A 78 3.84 0.17 2.69
C LEU A 78 2.78 0.84 1.81
N HIS A 79 3.02 0.81 0.50
CA HIS A 79 2.12 1.37 -0.51
C HIS A 79 1.54 0.24 -1.34
N PHE A 80 0.25 -0.02 -1.16
CA PHE A 80 -0.47 -1.08 -1.86
C PHE A 80 -1.28 -0.51 -3.02
N HIS A 81 -1.27 -1.25 -4.13
CA HIS A 81 -2.13 -1.03 -5.28
C HIS A 81 -3.00 -2.26 -5.56
N LEU A 82 -4.20 -2.02 -6.11
CA LEU A 82 -5.26 -3.02 -6.28
C LEU A 82 -5.54 -3.80 -4.98
N ALA A 83 -5.47 -3.11 -3.84
CA ALA A 83 -5.60 -3.76 -2.55
C ALA A 83 -7.07 -3.97 -2.18
N ARG A 84 -7.36 -5.06 -1.47
CA ARG A 84 -8.67 -5.41 -0.93
C ARG A 84 -8.56 -5.74 0.55
N ILE A 85 -9.56 -5.37 1.34
CA ILE A 85 -9.71 -5.86 2.71
C ILE A 85 -10.42 -7.22 2.64
N LEU A 86 -9.80 -8.24 3.23
CA LEU A 86 -10.35 -9.59 3.32
C LEU A 86 -11.20 -9.78 4.58
N GLN A 87 -10.88 -9.03 5.65
CA GLN A 87 -11.60 -9.10 6.92
C GLN A 87 -11.51 -7.75 7.63
N GLY A 88 -12.66 -7.20 8.01
CA GLY A 88 -12.80 -5.90 8.66
C GLY A 88 -14.21 -5.34 8.52
N THR A 89 -14.55 -4.32 9.30
CA THR A 89 -15.90 -3.69 9.33
C THR A 89 -16.09 -2.57 8.31
N VAL A 90 -15.06 -2.26 7.51
CA VAL A 90 -15.07 -1.16 6.54
C VAL A 90 -15.32 -1.73 5.15
N GLY A 91 -16.48 -1.41 4.56
CA GLY A 91 -16.78 -1.76 3.17
C GLY A 91 -15.85 -1.01 2.21
N ILE A 92 -15.37 -1.70 1.16
CA ILE A 92 -14.52 -1.11 0.10
C ILE A 92 -15.23 -1.25 -1.25
N PRO A 93 -15.02 -0.31 -2.18
CA PRO A 93 -15.24 -0.51 -3.62
C PRO A 93 -14.69 -1.85 -4.16
N GLU A 94 -15.49 -2.55 -4.97
CA GLU A 94 -15.13 -3.84 -5.61
C GLU A 94 -13.87 -3.78 -6.49
N THR A 95 -13.44 -2.60 -6.92
CA THR A 95 -12.35 -2.39 -7.89
C THR A 95 -10.94 -2.41 -7.31
N GLY A 96 -10.80 -2.57 -5.99
CA GLY A 96 -9.51 -2.50 -5.29
C GLY A 96 -9.03 -1.06 -5.09
N GLY A 97 -8.42 -0.79 -3.94
CA GLY A 97 -8.01 0.55 -3.54
C GLY A 97 -6.50 0.76 -3.54
N MET A 98 -6.12 2.04 -3.45
CA MET A 98 -4.75 2.48 -3.19
C MET A 98 -4.62 2.69 -1.68
N TYR A 99 -3.85 1.83 -1.01
CA TYR A 99 -3.69 1.89 0.45
C TYR A 99 -2.27 2.30 0.83
N ARG A 100 -2.18 3.08 1.90
CA ARG A 100 -0.93 3.45 2.57
C ARG A 100 -1.01 2.95 4.01
N VAL A 101 -0.12 2.04 4.39
CA VAL A 101 -0.14 1.37 5.69
C VAL A 101 1.14 1.70 6.43
N ALA A 102 1.05 2.21 7.66
CA ALA A 102 2.22 2.49 8.48
C ALA A 102 2.88 1.17 8.91
N LEU A 103 4.21 1.07 8.79
CA LEU A 103 4.95 -0.14 9.15
C LEU A 103 4.85 -0.45 10.64
N GLU A 104 4.73 0.57 11.49
CA GLU A 104 4.62 0.41 12.95
C GLU A 104 3.29 -0.24 13.39
N ASP A 105 2.26 -0.15 12.54
CA ASP A 105 0.92 -0.68 12.81
C ASP A 105 0.73 -2.12 12.28
N VAL A 106 1.71 -2.67 11.55
CA VAL A 106 1.64 -4.02 11.02
C VAL A 106 1.92 -5.02 12.13
N SER A 107 0.88 -5.73 12.56
CA SER A 107 0.98 -6.76 13.60
C SER A 107 1.34 -8.15 13.05
N ALA A 108 1.04 -8.42 11.78
CA ALA A 108 1.40 -9.66 11.09
C ALA A 108 1.42 -9.44 9.57
N TRP A 109 2.19 -10.23 8.83
CA TRP A 109 2.23 -10.17 7.38
C TRP A 109 2.66 -11.51 6.77
N THR A 110 2.37 -11.68 5.47
CA THR A 110 2.74 -12.85 4.68
C THR A 110 2.88 -12.48 3.21
N VAL A 111 3.78 -13.16 2.51
CA VAL A 111 3.97 -13.02 1.06
C VAL A 111 2.93 -13.83 0.31
N GLY A 112 2.48 -13.32 -0.83
CA GLY A 112 1.47 -13.94 -1.68
C GLY A 112 0.13 -13.22 -1.64
N ASP A 113 -0.72 -13.54 -2.61
CA ASP A 113 -2.12 -13.08 -2.61
C ASP A 113 -2.98 -14.11 -1.87
N PHE A 114 -3.81 -13.63 -0.93
CA PHE A 114 -4.86 -14.44 -0.34
C PHE A 114 -6.10 -14.36 -1.23
N SER A 115 -6.37 -15.44 -1.95
CA SER A 115 -7.69 -15.72 -2.53
C SER A 115 -8.49 -16.49 -1.50
N TYR A 116 -9.58 -15.92 -1.00
CA TYR A 116 -10.58 -16.71 -0.29
C TYR A 116 -11.25 -17.61 -1.34
N PHE A 117 -11.04 -18.92 -1.26
CA PHE A 117 -11.86 -19.86 -2.01
C PHE A 117 -13.13 -20.07 -1.20
N ASP A 118 -14.23 -19.48 -1.64
CA ASP A 118 -15.55 -19.91 -1.15
C ASP A 118 -15.75 -21.37 -1.57
N HIS A 119 -15.92 -22.26 -0.59
CA HIS A 119 -16.44 -23.61 -0.78
C HIS A 119 -17.92 -23.64 -0.41
#